data_AF-A0A1D2MQ49-F1
#
_entry.id   AF-A0A1D2MQ49-F1
#
_cell.length_a   1.000
_cell.length_b   1.000
_cell.length_c   1.000
_cell.angle_alpha   90.00
_cell.angle_beta   90.00
_cell.angle_gamma   90.00
#
_symmetry.space_group_name_H-M   'P 1'
#
loop_
_entity.id
_entity.type
_entity.pdbx_description
1 polymer ?
#
loop_
_entity_poly.entity_id
_entity_poly.type
_entity_poly.pdbx_seq_one_letter_code
_entity_poly.pdbx_strand_id
1 'polypeptide(L)'
;MWAYLKSCDTWERCELPQEVIQALDVALRYRPMNQYTPCNRSFFSSLKPYIISDLLELWYGHNQSLLLGRDGNATLNIDMANKAFVKQMPVVKLMKIILNKDEKCMDLCHWNDKQFRDAENFIKGKLIQYGSGGQLPDGSYKKQHRFIAVKIVKTDADTFTFPMNDKMISIREHFLEKEVSIKHPKWPVVHIGNKNMTNYVPI
;
A
#
# COMPACT_ATOMS: atom_id res chain seq x y z
N MET A 1 20.86 31.32 15.78
CA MET A 1 19.48 31.59 15.28
C MET A 1 19.11 33.06 15.41
N TRP A 2 19.21 33.67 16.60
CA TRP A 2 18.89 35.09 16.83
C TRP A 2 19.75 36.12 16.08
N ALA A 3 21.01 35.80 15.77
CA ALA A 3 21.91 36.71 15.04
C ALA A 3 21.67 36.74 13.52
N TYR A 4 21.03 35.71 12.95
CA TYR A 4 20.87 35.56 11.50
C TYR A 4 19.62 36.27 10.95
N LEU A 5 18.67 36.56 11.83
CA LEU A 5 17.38 37.18 11.47
C LEU A 5 17.38 38.70 11.62
N LYS A 6 18.40 39.27 12.29
CA LYS A 6 18.57 40.72 12.46
C LYS A 6 19.36 41.39 11.34
N SER A 7 19.99 40.64 10.44
CA SER A 7 20.79 41.23 9.34
C SER A 7 19.97 41.59 8.10
N CYS A 8 18.64 41.51 8.16
CA CYS A 8 17.74 41.69 7.02
C CYS A 8 16.99 43.03 6.99
N ASP A 9 17.59 44.08 7.56
CA ASP A 9 17.11 45.46 7.44
C ASP A 9 17.57 46.13 6.13
N THR A 10 18.32 45.43 5.29
CA THR A 10 18.67 45.85 3.92
C THR A 10 17.86 45.02 2.92
N TRP A 11 17.50 45.60 1.78
CA TRP A 11 16.78 44.93 0.67
C TRP A 11 17.57 43.80 -0.01
N GLU A 12 18.65 43.32 0.63
CA GLU A 12 19.39 42.14 0.21
C GLU A 12 18.61 40.89 0.63
N ARG A 13 18.51 39.91 -0.28
CA ARG A 13 17.97 38.59 0.07
C ARG A 13 18.83 38.00 1.20
N CYS A 14 18.36 38.00 2.44
CA CYS A 14 18.88 37.03 3.39
C CYS A 14 18.48 35.66 2.90
N GLU A 15 19.49 34.83 2.63
CA GLU A 15 19.25 33.41 2.46
C GLU A 15 18.74 32.87 3.79
N LEU A 16 17.47 32.51 3.83
CA LEU A 16 16.91 31.80 4.98
C LEU A 16 17.72 30.51 5.18
N PRO A 17 18.12 30.16 6.41
CA PRO A 17 18.97 29.00 6.66
C PRO A 17 18.17 27.72 6.43
N GLN A 18 18.08 27.29 5.16
CA GLN A 18 17.19 26.23 4.70
C GLN A 18 17.39 24.91 5.46
N GLU A 19 18.63 24.61 5.84
CA GLU A 19 18.98 23.44 6.66
C GLU A 19 18.28 23.46 8.02
N VAL A 20 18.20 24.61 8.67
CA VAL A 20 17.56 24.77 9.98
C VAL A 20 16.05 24.62 9.85
N ILE A 21 15.46 25.14 8.77
CA ILE A 21 14.03 25.02 8.48
C ILE A 21 13.66 23.57 8.23
N GLN A 22 14.47 22.88 7.43
CA GLN A 22 14.29 21.47 7.14
C GLN A 22 14.47 20.60 8.38
N ALA A 23 15.48 20.88 9.22
CA ALA A 23 15.67 20.17 10.48
C ALA A 23 14.47 20.34 11.42
N LEU A 24 13.91 21.55 11.51
CA LEU A 24 12.71 21.82 12.30
C LEU A 24 11.47 21.13 11.73
N ASP A 25 11.26 21.17 10.41
CA ASP A 25 10.16 20.46 9.74
C ASP A 25 10.25 18.94 9.96
N VAL A 26 11.44 18.35 9.87
CA VAL A 26 11.67 16.92 10.17
C VAL A 26 11.36 16.61 11.63
N ALA A 27 11.82 17.44 12.57
CA ALA A 27 11.56 17.25 14.00
C ALA A 27 10.06 17.30 14.32
N LEU A 28 9.34 18.27 13.74
CA LEU A 28 7.89 18.42 13.93
C LEU A 28 7.09 17.27 13.28
N ARG A 29 7.57 16.73 12.15
CA ARG A 29 6.93 15.59 11.46
C ARG A 29 7.25 14.25 12.10
N TYR A 30 8.27 14.13 12.94
CA TYR A 30 8.72 12.85 13.49
C TYR A 30 7.60 12.10 14.20
N ARG A 31 6.87 12.75 15.13
CA ARG A 31 5.81 12.06 15.87
C ARG A 31 4.62 11.68 14.97
N PRO A 32 4.06 12.58 14.13
CA PRO A 32 2.99 12.23 13.19
C PRO A 32 3.36 11.13 12.20
N MET A 33 4.59 11.08 11.68
CA MET A 33 5.05 10.02 10.78
C MET A 33 5.00 8.62 11.41
N ASN A 34 5.16 8.52 12.73
CA ASN A 34 5.15 7.24 13.44
C ASN A 34 3.74 6.81 13.88
N GLN A 35 2.77 7.71 13.91
CA GLN A 35 1.41 7.44 14.40
C GLN A 35 0.35 7.38 13.29
N TYR A 36 0.59 8.08 12.18
CA TYR A 36 -0.35 8.24 11.09
C TYR A 36 0.28 7.82 9.77
N THR A 37 -0.56 7.64 8.75
CA THR A 37 -0.06 7.40 7.39
C THR A 37 0.28 8.73 6.72
N PRO A 38 1.57 8.99 6.41
CA PRO A 38 1.95 10.22 5.73
C PRO A 38 1.55 10.17 4.25
N CYS A 39 1.09 11.30 3.76
CA CYS A 39 0.78 11.55 2.35
C CYS A 39 1.21 12.98 2.03
N ASN A 40 2.39 13.13 1.43
CA ASN A 40 3.03 14.43 1.24
C ASN A 40 3.21 15.17 2.58
N ARG A 41 2.56 16.32 2.73
CA ARG A 41 2.61 17.14 3.95
C ARG A 41 1.48 16.84 4.95
N SER A 42 0.62 15.89 4.63
CA SER A 42 -0.55 15.53 5.43
C SER A 42 -0.40 14.16 6.08
N PHE A 43 -1.13 13.96 7.18
CA PHE A 43 -1.08 12.77 8.02
C PHE A 43 -2.49 12.28 8.29
N PHE A 44 -2.77 11.03 7.95
CA PHE A 44 -4.12 10.45 7.99
C PHE A 44 -4.19 9.27 8.96
N SER A 45 -5.26 9.21 9.74
CA SER A 45 -5.56 8.13 10.66
C SER A 45 -6.51 7.12 10.03
N SER A 46 -6.15 5.84 10.11
CA SER A 46 -7.04 4.73 9.76
C SER A 46 -7.98 4.36 10.91
N LEU A 47 -7.85 4.99 12.08
CA LEU A 47 -8.70 4.71 13.23
C LEU A 47 -10.08 5.33 13.02
N LYS A 48 -11.12 4.50 13.09
CA LYS A 48 -12.53 4.91 12.94
C LYS A 48 -12.77 5.68 11.62
N PRO A 49 -12.50 5.06 10.46
CA PRO A 49 -12.70 5.73 9.19
C PRO A 49 -14.20 5.84 8.90
N TYR A 50 -14.59 6.85 8.11
CA TYR A 50 -15.97 6.94 7.62
C TYR A 50 -16.13 6.09 6.36
N ILE A 51 -17.09 5.18 6.37
CA ILE A 51 -17.28 4.25 5.25
C ILE A 51 -18.02 4.96 4.11
N ILE A 52 -17.35 5.12 2.95
CA ILE A 52 -17.93 5.76 1.76
C ILE A 52 -18.71 4.73 0.93
N SER A 53 -18.10 3.57 0.69
CA SER A 53 -18.67 2.48 -0.11
C SER A 53 -18.08 1.15 0.32
N ASP A 54 -18.38 0.04 -0.35
CA ASP A 54 -17.71 -1.25 -0.08
C ASP A 54 -16.21 -1.24 -0.39
N LEU A 55 -15.76 -0.32 -1.25
CA LEU A 55 -14.39 -0.21 -1.73
C LEU A 55 -13.57 0.84 -0.97
N LEU A 56 -14.19 1.99 -0.68
CA LEU A 56 -13.51 3.19 -0.19
C LEU A 56 -13.95 3.56 1.22
N GLU A 57 -13.01 4.09 1.97
CA GLU A 57 -13.22 4.69 3.28
C GLU A 57 -12.49 6.04 3.37
N LEU A 58 -13.08 6.98 4.08
CA LEU A 58 -12.53 8.30 4.30
C LEU A 58 -11.71 8.28 5.59
N TRP A 59 -10.44 8.64 5.49
CA TRP A 59 -9.57 8.84 6.65
C TRP A 59 -9.49 10.32 6.96
N TYR A 60 -9.59 10.62 8.25
CA TYR A 60 -9.44 11.96 8.79
C TYR A 60 -7.98 12.23 9.14
N GLY A 61 -7.57 13.48 9.04
CA GLY A 61 -6.19 13.87 9.21
C GLY A 61 -5.99 15.37 9.25
N HIS A 62 -4.73 15.77 9.10
CA HIS A 62 -4.36 17.17 8.99
C HIS A 62 -3.21 17.35 7.99
N ASN A 63 -3.18 18.50 7.35
CA ASN A 63 -2.01 19.01 6.67
C ASN A 63 -1.17 19.81 7.67
N GLN A 64 0.16 19.66 7.64
CA GLN A 64 1.06 20.50 8.42
C GLN A 64 2.18 21.10 7.57
N SER A 65 2.44 22.39 7.80
CA SER A 65 3.54 23.11 7.18
C SER A 65 4.14 24.14 8.12
N LEU A 66 5.47 24.20 8.15
CA LEU A 66 6.21 25.24 8.83
C LEU A 66 6.27 26.51 7.96
N LEU A 67 5.94 27.65 8.54
CA LEU A 67 6.02 28.98 7.94
C LEU A 67 6.99 29.84 8.74
N LEU A 68 7.77 30.67 8.05
CA LEU A 68 8.63 31.66 8.70
C LEU A 68 8.07 33.05 8.46
N GLY A 69 7.85 33.79 9.54
CA GLY A 69 7.48 35.19 9.52
C GLY A 69 8.68 36.10 9.28
N ARG A 70 8.41 37.31 8.77
CA ARG A 70 9.43 38.35 8.57
C ARG A 70 10.09 38.77 9.89
N ASP A 71 9.36 38.67 11.00
CA ASP A 71 9.83 39.03 12.34
C ASP A 71 10.68 37.93 13.00
N GLY A 72 11.06 36.89 12.25
CA GLY A 72 11.87 35.78 12.75
C GLY A 72 11.11 34.70 13.51
N ASN A 73 9.79 34.84 13.66
CA ASN A 73 8.93 33.83 14.29
C ASN A 73 8.65 32.66 13.33
N ALA A 74 8.72 31.44 13.86
CA ALA A 74 8.32 30.23 13.14
C ALA A 74 6.89 29.84 13.56
N THR A 75 6.00 29.64 12.58
CA THR A 75 4.60 29.27 12.80
C THR A 75 4.34 27.89 12.20
N LEU A 76 3.73 27.01 12.97
CA LEU A 76 3.22 25.74 12.45
C LEU A 76 1.78 25.94 11.98
N ASN A 77 1.56 25.89 10.67
CA ASN A 77 0.22 25.88 10.10
C ASN A 77 -0.34 24.45 10.11
N ILE A 78 -1.54 24.28 10.66
CA ILE A 78 -2.25 22.99 10.76
C ILE A 78 -3.67 23.17 10.24
N ASP A 79 -3.99 22.46 9.17
CA ASP A 79 -5.31 22.49 8.54
C ASP A 79 -5.94 21.10 8.56
N MET A 80 -7.25 21.02 8.79
CA MET A 80 -7.98 19.75 8.69
C MET A 80 -7.90 19.22 7.25
N ALA A 81 -7.62 17.92 7.10
CA ALA A 81 -7.54 17.27 5.81
C ALA A 81 -8.21 15.90 5.87
N ASN A 82 -8.95 15.55 4.82
CA ASN A 82 -9.57 14.23 4.69
C ASN A 82 -9.15 13.62 3.36
N LYS A 83 -8.98 12.30 3.32
CA LYS A 83 -8.59 11.59 2.10
C LYS A 83 -9.24 10.22 2.02
N ALA A 84 -9.74 9.86 0.84
CA ALA A 84 -10.28 8.53 0.59
C ALA A 84 -9.15 7.53 0.38
N PHE A 85 -9.25 6.38 1.03
CA PHE A 85 -8.38 5.23 0.90
C PHE A 85 -9.19 3.99 0.48
N VAL A 86 -8.53 3.06 -0.19
CA VAL A 86 -9.11 1.73 -0.45
C VAL A 86 -9.09 0.96 0.86
N LYS A 87 -10.23 0.39 1.25
CA LYS A 87 -10.33 -0.42 2.46
C LYS A 87 -9.37 -1.61 2.40
N GLN A 88 -8.78 -1.94 3.53
CA GLN A 88 -8.07 -3.21 3.66
C GLN A 88 -9.08 -4.37 3.58
N MET A 89 -8.90 -5.26 2.59
CA MET A 89 -9.78 -6.41 2.40
C MET A 89 -9.06 -7.56 1.67
N PRO A 90 -9.60 -8.78 1.70
CA PRO A 90 -9.09 -9.88 0.88
C PRO A 90 -9.12 -9.55 -0.62
N VAL A 91 -8.10 -10.00 -1.37
CA VAL A 91 -7.98 -9.72 -2.81
C VAL A 91 -9.17 -10.28 -3.58
N VAL A 92 -9.65 -11.48 -3.24
CA VAL A 92 -10.92 -12.01 -3.78
C VAL A 92 -12.10 -11.04 -3.62
N LYS A 93 -12.29 -10.44 -2.43
CA LYS A 93 -13.40 -9.51 -2.18
C LYS A 93 -13.24 -8.25 -3.03
N LEU A 94 -12.01 -7.77 -3.15
CA LEU A 94 -11.68 -6.63 -4.00
C LEU A 94 -12.04 -6.90 -5.47
N MET A 95 -11.66 -8.06 -5.99
CA MET A 95 -11.93 -8.45 -7.37
C MET A 95 -13.42 -8.62 -7.65
N LYS A 96 -14.18 -9.21 -6.70
CA LYS A 96 -15.64 -9.31 -6.80
C LYS A 96 -16.29 -7.93 -6.95
N ILE A 97 -15.84 -6.93 -6.18
CA ILE A 97 -16.35 -5.55 -6.26
C ILE A 97 -15.99 -4.90 -7.60
N ILE A 98 -14.73 -4.96 -8.02
CA ILE A 98 -14.26 -4.29 -9.25
C ILE A 98 -14.88 -4.91 -10.50
N LEU A 99 -15.00 -6.24 -10.53
CA LEU A 99 -15.49 -6.97 -11.69
C LEU A 99 -17.01 -7.20 -11.66
N ASN A 100 -17.67 -6.81 -10.57
CA ASN A 100 -19.08 -7.09 -10.28
C ASN A 100 -19.41 -8.58 -10.50
N LYS A 101 -18.66 -9.45 -9.81
CA LYS A 101 -18.74 -10.91 -9.95
C LYS A 101 -19.05 -11.58 -8.62
N ASP A 102 -19.80 -12.67 -8.71
CA ASP A 102 -19.94 -13.63 -7.63
C ASP A 102 -18.74 -14.56 -7.53
N GLU A 103 -18.59 -15.19 -6.36
CA GLU A 103 -17.49 -16.09 -6.05
C GLU A 103 -17.40 -17.30 -6.99
N LYS A 104 -18.56 -17.80 -7.44
CA LYS A 104 -18.65 -18.91 -8.41
C LYS A 104 -18.07 -18.55 -9.79
N CYS A 105 -17.97 -17.26 -10.09
CA CYS A 105 -17.50 -16.73 -11.37
C CYS A 105 -16.04 -16.22 -11.29
N MET A 106 -15.33 -16.58 -10.22
CA MET A 106 -13.95 -16.15 -9.98
C MET A 106 -12.90 -17.03 -10.66
N ASP A 107 -13.27 -18.23 -11.12
CA ASP A 107 -12.37 -19.08 -11.91
C ASP A 107 -11.90 -18.35 -13.17
N LEU A 108 -10.62 -18.56 -13.51
CA LEU A 108 -9.92 -17.90 -14.60
C LEU A 108 -10.69 -17.95 -15.94
N CYS A 109 -11.39 -19.05 -16.22
CA CYS A 109 -12.15 -19.26 -17.44
C CYS A 109 -13.33 -18.31 -17.62
N HIS A 110 -13.84 -17.70 -16.54
CA HIS A 110 -14.96 -16.76 -16.59
C HIS A 110 -14.52 -15.30 -16.82
N TRP A 111 -13.23 -15.05 -16.98
CA TRP A 111 -12.66 -13.72 -17.11
C TRP A 111 -12.31 -13.42 -18.57
N ASN A 112 -12.82 -12.30 -19.07
CA ASN A 112 -12.42 -11.78 -20.38
C ASN A 112 -11.26 -10.78 -20.28
N ASP A 113 -10.69 -10.41 -21.43
CA ASP A 113 -9.54 -9.51 -21.49
C ASP A 113 -9.78 -8.14 -20.86
N LYS A 114 -11.01 -7.62 -20.94
CA LYS A 114 -11.37 -6.36 -20.29
C LYS A 114 -11.31 -6.50 -18.77
N GLN A 115 -11.87 -7.57 -18.23
CA GLN A 115 -11.86 -7.86 -16.79
C GLN A 115 -10.44 -8.03 -16.24
N PHE A 116 -9.54 -8.68 -17.01
CA PHE A 116 -8.12 -8.73 -16.63
C PHE A 116 -7.47 -7.34 -16.59
N ARG A 117 -7.76 -6.47 -17.57
CA ARG A 117 -7.24 -5.09 -17.55
C ARG A 117 -7.80 -4.28 -16.39
N ASP A 118 -9.09 -4.39 -16.12
CA ASP A 118 -9.75 -3.67 -15.02
C ASP A 118 -9.18 -4.11 -13.66
N ALA A 119 -9.00 -5.42 -13.47
CA ALA A 119 -8.35 -5.99 -12.29
C ALA A 119 -6.88 -5.57 -12.16
N GLU A 120 -6.11 -5.62 -13.26
CA GLU A 120 -4.70 -5.21 -13.28
C GLU A 120 -4.54 -3.73 -12.92
N ASN A 121 -5.33 -2.86 -13.55
CA ASN A 121 -5.31 -1.41 -13.32
C ASN A 121 -5.56 -1.06 -11.86
N PHE A 122 -6.42 -1.83 -11.19
CA PHE A 122 -6.72 -1.59 -9.79
C PHE A 122 -5.66 -2.15 -8.84
N ILE A 123 -5.21 -3.39 -9.06
CA ILE A 123 -4.33 -4.08 -8.10
C ILE A 123 -2.88 -3.62 -8.21
N LYS A 124 -2.43 -3.18 -9.39
CA LYS A 124 -1.05 -2.75 -9.61
C LYS A 124 -0.64 -1.64 -8.64
N GLY A 125 0.49 -1.85 -7.97
CA GLY A 125 1.02 -0.92 -6.97
C GLY A 125 0.38 -1.03 -5.59
N LYS A 126 -0.63 -1.88 -5.38
CA LYS A 126 -1.20 -2.14 -4.05
C LYS A 126 -0.28 -3.07 -3.26
N LEU A 127 -0.17 -2.84 -1.96
CA LEU A 127 0.53 -3.74 -1.04
C LEU A 127 -0.37 -4.94 -0.73
N ILE A 128 0.11 -6.15 -1.03
CA ILE A 128 -0.56 -7.40 -0.73
C ILE A 128 0.15 -8.07 0.43
N GLN A 129 -0.64 -8.64 1.35
CA GLN A 129 -0.15 -9.48 2.43
C GLN A 129 -0.67 -10.91 2.25
N TYR A 130 0.21 -11.90 2.41
CA TYR A 130 -0.16 -13.32 2.45
C TYR A 130 0.65 -14.08 3.51
N GLY A 131 0.15 -15.23 3.93
CA GLY A 131 0.75 -16.03 5.00
C GLY A 131 1.34 -17.36 4.53
N SER A 132 2.28 -17.92 5.30
CA SER A 132 2.87 -19.26 5.08
C SER A 132 3.30 -19.95 6.38
N GLY A 133 3.63 -21.24 6.32
CA GLY A 133 4.15 -22.02 7.45
C GLY A 133 3.05 -22.57 8.36
N GLY A 134 1.88 -22.88 7.80
CA GLY A 134 0.73 -23.39 8.53
C GLY A 134 -0.10 -22.28 9.18
N GLN A 135 -1.38 -22.58 9.36
CA GLN A 135 -2.34 -21.70 10.04
C GLN A 135 -2.35 -21.99 11.54
N LEU A 136 -2.34 -20.94 12.35
CA LEU A 136 -2.48 -20.97 13.79
C LEU A 136 -3.97 -21.08 14.19
N PRO A 137 -4.30 -21.45 15.46
CA PRO A 137 -5.68 -21.59 15.91
C PRO A 137 -6.54 -20.31 15.78
N ASP A 138 -5.90 -19.15 15.80
CA ASP A 138 -6.54 -17.83 15.62
C ASP A 138 -6.80 -17.47 14.14
N GLY A 139 -6.43 -18.36 13.21
CA GLY A 139 -6.57 -18.17 11.78
C GLY A 139 -5.42 -17.40 11.12
N SER A 140 -4.44 -16.91 11.89
CA SER A 140 -3.24 -16.27 11.35
C SER A 140 -2.23 -17.30 10.83
N TYR A 141 -1.27 -16.87 10.01
CA TYR A 141 -0.18 -17.74 9.56
C TYR A 141 1.09 -17.47 10.34
N LYS A 142 1.90 -18.52 10.59
CA LYS A 142 3.19 -18.41 11.31
C LYS A 142 4.12 -17.36 10.70
N LYS A 143 4.12 -17.22 9.38
CA LYS A 143 4.91 -16.21 8.65
C LYS A 143 3.99 -15.34 7.81
N GLN A 144 4.23 -14.04 7.81
CA GLN A 144 3.51 -13.05 7.01
C GLN A 144 4.47 -12.38 6.04
N HIS A 145 4.04 -12.23 4.80
CA HIS A 145 4.82 -11.65 3.71
C HIS A 145 4.08 -10.45 3.15
N ARG A 146 4.79 -9.38 2.79
CA ARG A 146 4.22 -8.16 2.23
C ARG A 146 4.98 -7.76 0.97
N PHE A 147 4.25 -7.65 -0.14
CA PHE A 147 4.85 -7.30 -1.42
C PHE A 147 3.91 -6.42 -2.23
N ILE A 148 4.50 -5.55 -3.06
CA ILE A 148 3.74 -4.74 -4.01
C ILE A 148 3.25 -5.64 -5.14
N ALA A 149 1.98 -5.55 -5.48
CA ALA A 149 1.42 -6.22 -6.63
C ALA A 149 1.91 -5.60 -7.93
N VAL A 150 2.42 -6.44 -8.83
CA VAL A 150 2.87 -6.06 -10.16
C VAL A 150 1.67 -6.07 -11.12
N LYS A 151 0.99 -7.21 -11.21
CA LYS A 151 -0.19 -7.41 -12.07
C LYS A 151 -0.93 -8.70 -11.71
N ILE A 152 -2.20 -8.78 -12.11
CA ILE A 152 -2.91 -10.05 -12.19
C ILE A 152 -2.48 -10.79 -13.46
N VAL A 153 -2.41 -12.11 -13.40
CA VAL A 153 -1.89 -12.95 -14.49
C VAL A 153 -2.99 -13.88 -15.00
N LYS A 154 -3.02 -14.09 -16.31
CA LYS A 154 -3.97 -14.98 -16.99
C LYS A 154 -3.58 -16.46 -16.85
N THR A 155 -3.33 -16.90 -15.63
CA THR A 155 -2.97 -18.28 -15.31
C THR A 155 -3.47 -18.64 -13.91
N ASP A 156 -3.57 -19.93 -13.64
CA ASP A 156 -4.04 -20.48 -12.37
C ASP A 156 -2.88 -21.17 -11.61
N ALA A 157 -3.13 -21.58 -10.37
CA ALA A 157 -2.08 -22.12 -9.51
C ALA A 157 -1.64 -23.55 -9.87
N ASP A 158 -2.45 -24.30 -10.63
CA ASP A 158 -2.10 -25.64 -11.10
C ASP A 158 -1.27 -25.58 -12.39
N THR A 159 -1.57 -24.62 -13.27
CA THR A 159 -1.03 -24.56 -14.64
C THR A 159 0.32 -23.85 -14.69
N PHE A 160 0.51 -22.81 -13.89
CA PHE A 160 1.76 -22.06 -13.88
C PHE A 160 2.85 -22.84 -13.15
N THR A 161 3.93 -23.16 -13.87
CA THR A 161 5.11 -23.84 -13.33
C THR A 161 6.35 -22.98 -13.48
N PHE A 162 7.28 -23.14 -12.54
CA PHE A 162 8.57 -22.45 -12.55
C PHE A 162 9.68 -23.37 -12.01
N PRO A 163 10.94 -23.17 -12.42
CA PRO A 163 12.05 -23.96 -11.92
C PRO A 163 12.34 -23.61 -10.46
N MET A 164 12.38 -24.62 -9.60
CA MET A 164 12.82 -24.54 -8.21
C MET A 164 13.54 -25.84 -7.83
N ASN A 165 14.75 -25.75 -7.28
CA ASN A 165 15.56 -26.90 -6.87
C ASN A 165 15.68 -27.98 -7.98
N ASP A 166 16.03 -27.55 -9.19
CA ASP A 166 16.19 -28.41 -10.39
C ASP A 166 14.93 -29.18 -10.83
N LYS A 167 13.75 -28.79 -10.33
CA LYS A 167 12.45 -29.34 -10.75
C LYS A 167 11.53 -28.22 -11.21
N MET A 168 10.67 -28.53 -12.17
CA MET A 168 9.53 -27.67 -12.48
C MET A 168 8.43 -27.95 -11.48
N ILE A 169 8.03 -26.95 -10.71
CA ILE A 169 6.94 -27.07 -9.73
C ILE A 169 5.85 -26.06 -10.04
N SER A 170 4.60 -26.42 -9.78
CA SER A 170 3.46 -25.51 -9.85
C SER A 170 3.41 -24.58 -8.64
N ILE A 171 2.66 -23.48 -8.76
CA ILE A 171 2.37 -22.60 -7.60
C ILE A 171 1.69 -23.41 -6.49
N ARG A 172 0.78 -24.32 -6.83
CA ARG A 172 0.11 -25.16 -5.84
C ARG A 172 1.07 -26.05 -5.06
N GLU A 173 1.97 -26.75 -5.75
CA GLU A 173 2.97 -27.61 -5.11
C GLU A 173 3.90 -26.78 -4.21
N HIS A 174 4.36 -25.62 -4.69
CA HIS A 174 5.18 -24.69 -3.90
C HIS A 174 4.50 -24.23 -2.60
N PHE A 175 3.21 -23.93 -2.64
CA PHE A 175 2.47 -23.52 -1.45
C PHE A 175 2.23 -24.69 -0.49
N LEU A 176 2.03 -25.90 -1.01
CA LEU A 176 1.93 -27.12 -0.20
C LEU A 176 3.24 -27.41 0.54
N GLU A 177 4.40 -27.26 -0.10
CA GLU A 177 5.71 -27.35 0.56
C GLU A 177 5.88 -26.33 1.70
N LYS A 178 5.16 -25.20 1.62
CA LYS A 178 5.12 -24.15 2.65
C LYS A 178 4.01 -24.32 3.68
N GLU A 179 3.41 -25.50 3.77
CA GLU A 179 2.30 -25.83 4.68
C GLU A 179 1.05 -24.94 4.43
N VAL A 180 0.77 -24.57 3.18
CA VAL A 180 -0.42 -23.80 2.80
C VAL A 180 -1.19 -24.53 1.71
N SER A 181 -2.44 -24.87 2.00
CA SER A 181 -3.36 -25.43 1.01
C SER A 181 -4.17 -24.32 0.31
N ILE A 182 -4.11 -24.31 -1.02
CA ILE A 182 -4.89 -23.37 -1.85
C ILE A 182 -6.30 -23.91 -2.02
N LYS A 183 -7.30 -23.17 -1.53
CA LYS A 183 -8.72 -23.56 -1.64
C LYS A 183 -9.25 -23.48 -3.08
N HIS A 184 -8.83 -22.47 -3.83
CA HIS A 184 -9.32 -22.18 -5.18
C HIS A 184 -8.15 -22.13 -6.18
N PRO A 185 -7.57 -23.28 -6.57
CA PRO A 185 -6.41 -23.31 -7.44
C PRO A 185 -6.70 -22.81 -8.87
N LYS A 186 -7.98 -22.73 -9.28
CA LYS A 186 -8.45 -22.24 -10.58
C LYS A 186 -8.66 -20.73 -10.67
N TRP A 187 -8.47 -20.01 -9.57
CA TRP A 187 -8.56 -18.56 -9.59
C TRP A 187 -7.28 -17.94 -10.17
N PRO A 188 -7.36 -16.74 -10.75
CA PRO A 188 -6.19 -16.02 -11.23
C PRO A 188 -5.15 -15.80 -10.13
N VAL A 189 -3.88 -15.74 -10.52
CA VAL A 189 -2.77 -15.43 -9.61
C VAL A 189 -2.27 -14.00 -9.80
N VAL A 190 -1.66 -13.45 -8.76
CA VAL A 190 -1.06 -12.12 -8.76
C VAL A 190 0.46 -12.26 -8.73
N HIS A 191 1.13 -11.60 -9.67
CA HIS A 191 2.57 -11.41 -9.61
C HIS A 191 2.89 -10.31 -8.59
N ILE A 192 3.76 -10.59 -7.64
CA ILE A 192 4.14 -9.68 -6.56
C ILE A 192 5.66 -9.44 -6.52
N GLY A 193 6.08 -8.31 -5.95
CA GLY A 193 7.48 -8.00 -5.71
C GLY A 193 8.24 -7.59 -6.98
N ASN A 194 9.42 -8.17 -7.19
CA ASN A 194 10.28 -7.82 -8.32
C ASN A 194 9.75 -8.40 -9.63
N LYS A 195 9.57 -7.54 -10.64
CA LYS A 195 9.07 -7.91 -11.97
C LYS A 195 9.91 -8.96 -12.70
N ASN A 196 11.17 -9.11 -12.33
CA ASN A 196 12.11 -10.05 -12.94
C ASN A 196 12.15 -11.40 -12.21
N MET A 197 11.44 -11.54 -11.09
CA MET A 197 11.37 -12.79 -10.31
C MET A 197 10.03 -13.50 -10.54
N THR A 198 9.97 -14.79 -10.20
CA THR A 198 8.78 -15.63 -10.36
C THR A 198 7.97 -15.72 -9.06
N ASN A 199 7.59 -14.58 -8.49
CA ASN A 199 6.83 -14.56 -7.24
C ASN A 199 5.32 -14.40 -7.52
N TYR A 200 4.57 -15.48 -7.42
CA TYR A 200 3.14 -15.50 -7.68
C TYR A 200 2.36 -15.97 -6.45
N VAL A 201 1.21 -15.33 -6.22
CA VAL A 201 0.32 -15.63 -5.10
C VAL A 201 -1.11 -15.75 -5.62
N PRO A 202 -1.85 -16.84 -5.31
CA PRO A 202 -3.27 -16.96 -5.60
C PRO A 202 -4.10 -15.90 -4.86
N ILE A 203 -5.18 -15.42 -5.48
CA ILE A 203 -6.10 -14.41 -4.89
C ILE A 203 -7.08 -14.96 -3.86
#